data_AF-A0A6J7Q1F6-F1
#
_entry.id   AF-A0A6J7Q1F6-F1
#
_cell.length_a   1.000
_cell.length_b   1.000
_cell.length_c   1.000
_cell.angle_alpha   90.00
_cell.angle_beta   90.00
_cell.angle_gamma   90.00
#
_symmetry.space_group_name_H-M   'P 1'
#
loop_
_entity.id
_entity.type
_entity.pdbx_description
1 polymer ?
#
loop_
_entity_poly.entity_id
_entity_poly.type
_entity_poly.pdbx_seq_one_letter_code
_entity_poly.pdbx_strand_id
1 'polypeptide(L)'
;MTSFKLFMAYPGVFYSDDGQILRAMQTASNNGSMIMMHAENGIAIDVLIAQALAEGKTDPRYHSLTRPWETEAEATNRAIMLARMTGAPLYVVHMSAKQAVKILQETRDEGWNVFGETCPQYLYLSLEDHLSQPGFEGAKWVCSTPLRSKAEGHQDELWKYLRTNDLSVVSTDHCPFCFKEQKELGLGNFSKIPNGIGTVEHRMDLIYQGVVDGQITLERWVELCSTTPARMFGLYGRKGAIQPGFDADIVIYDPAGRTEIGLHKTHHMNMDHSAWEGVVIDGHVDTVISRGRIVVENNEYHGAKGHGQFLKRGLSQYLL
;
A
#
# COMPACT_ATOMS: atom_id res chain seq x y z
N MET A 1 12.83 -8.61 15.23
CA MET A 1 12.36 -8.06 13.94
C MET A 1 12.55 -9.15 12.89
N THR A 2 11.53 -9.45 12.08
CA THR A 2 11.54 -10.57 11.10
C THR A 2 11.24 -10.10 9.67
N SER A 3 11.19 -8.80 9.43
CA SER A 3 11.11 -8.20 8.09
C SER A 3 11.91 -6.90 8.04
N PHE A 4 12.49 -6.60 6.89
CA PHE A 4 13.38 -5.45 6.66
C PHE A 4 13.02 -4.78 5.33
N LYS A 5 12.84 -3.46 5.33
CA LYS A 5 12.46 -2.69 4.14
C LYS A 5 13.70 -2.06 3.50
N LEU A 6 13.82 -2.21 2.18
CA LEU A 6 14.82 -1.57 1.33
C LEU A 6 14.13 -0.78 0.22
N PHE A 7 14.88 0.13 -0.39
CA PHE A 7 14.38 1.03 -1.44
C PHE A 7 15.32 1.00 -2.64
N MET A 8 14.77 0.78 -3.84
CA MET A 8 15.48 0.95 -5.11
C MET A 8 15.32 2.35 -5.70
N ALA A 9 14.60 3.21 -4.96
CA ALA A 9 14.37 4.61 -5.28
C ALA A 9 14.94 5.55 -4.20
N TYR A 10 14.72 6.85 -4.39
CA TYR A 10 15.18 7.92 -3.50
C TYR A 10 16.72 8.00 -3.32
N PRO A 11 17.48 8.21 -4.41
CA PRO A 11 18.93 8.44 -4.33
C PRO A 11 19.29 9.54 -3.32
N GLY A 12 20.30 9.29 -2.51
CA GLY A 12 20.76 10.21 -1.46
C GLY A 12 19.97 10.20 -0.14
N VAL A 13 18.84 9.47 -0.06
CA VAL A 13 18.04 9.37 1.17
C VAL A 13 17.89 7.92 1.64
N PHE A 14 17.30 7.05 0.81
CA PHE A 14 16.99 5.66 1.18
C PHE A 14 17.51 4.61 0.18
N TYR A 15 17.96 5.06 -0.99
CA TYR A 15 18.41 4.19 -2.06
C TYR A 15 19.44 3.16 -1.60
N SER A 16 19.15 1.90 -1.89
CA SER A 16 20.05 0.77 -1.75
C SER A 16 20.47 0.28 -3.13
N ASP A 17 21.78 0.23 -3.39
CA ASP A 17 22.30 -0.34 -4.63
C ASP A 17 22.13 -1.88 -4.67
N ASP A 18 22.29 -2.48 -5.85
CA ASP A 18 22.11 -3.93 -6.03
C ASP A 18 23.04 -4.75 -5.13
N GLY A 19 24.25 -4.26 -4.84
CA GLY A 19 25.19 -4.92 -3.95
C GLY A 19 24.73 -4.90 -2.50
N GLN A 20 24.17 -3.79 -2.02
CA GLN A 20 23.58 -3.66 -0.69
C GLN A 20 22.35 -4.57 -0.56
N ILE A 21 21.49 -4.58 -1.58
CA ILE A 21 20.31 -5.45 -1.63
C ILE A 21 20.73 -6.92 -1.61
N LEU A 22 21.70 -7.32 -2.44
CA LEU A 22 22.20 -8.69 -2.49
C LEU A 22 22.73 -9.16 -1.12
N ARG A 23 23.55 -8.34 -0.44
CA ARG A 23 24.08 -8.68 0.90
C ARG A 23 22.99 -8.79 1.96
N ALA A 24 21.99 -7.92 1.90
CA ALA A 24 20.83 -7.99 2.78
C ALA A 24 20.01 -9.27 2.53
N MET A 25 19.79 -9.63 1.26
CA MET A 25 19.10 -10.86 0.87
C MET A 25 19.87 -12.13 1.26
N GLN A 26 21.20 -12.15 1.12
CA GLN A 26 22.03 -13.25 1.65
C GLN A 26 21.84 -13.44 3.16
N THR A 27 21.78 -12.34 3.91
CA THR A 27 21.54 -12.37 5.36
C THR A 27 20.12 -12.87 5.67
N ALA A 28 19.13 -12.42 4.92
CA ALA A 28 17.73 -12.82 5.05
C ALA A 28 17.53 -14.31 4.75
N SER A 29 18.16 -14.83 3.70
CA SER A 29 18.15 -16.25 3.34
C SER A 29 18.67 -17.14 4.49
N ASN A 30 19.73 -16.69 5.19
CA ASN A 30 20.29 -17.45 6.32
C ASN A 30 19.40 -17.49 7.57
N ASN A 31 18.50 -16.51 7.77
CA ASN A 31 17.71 -16.39 9.01
C ASN A 31 16.19 -16.40 8.80
N GLY A 32 15.73 -16.53 7.55
CA GLY A 32 14.32 -16.56 7.15
C GLY A 32 13.59 -15.21 7.24
N SER A 33 14.31 -14.09 7.44
CA SER A 33 13.68 -12.77 7.48
C SER A 33 13.15 -12.37 6.10
N MET A 34 12.04 -11.65 6.07
CA MET A 34 11.44 -11.16 4.83
C MET A 34 12.09 -9.85 4.37
N ILE A 35 12.60 -9.82 3.15
CA ILE A 35 13.00 -8.55 2.50
C ILE A 35 11.77 -7.92 1.89
N MET A 36 11.46 -6.70 2.31
CA MET A 36 10.42 -5.87 1.73
C MET A 36 11.06 -4.87 0.78
N MET A 37 10.48 -4.66 -0.41
CA MET A 37 11.10 -3.81 -1.43
C MET A 37 10.13 -2.74 -1.94
N HIS A 38 10.55 -1.48 -1.85
CA HIS A 38 10.00 -0.41 -2.69
C HIS A 38 10.76 -0.47 -4.01
N ALA A 39 10.09 -0.97 -5.04
CA ALA A 39 10.71 -1.34 -6.30
C ALA A 39 10.34 -0.34 -7.42
N GLU A 40 11.08 0.77 -7.48
CA GLU A 40 11.08 1.69 -8.63
C GLU A 40 12.54 1.97 -9.01
N ASN A 41 12.84 2.16 -10.30
CA ASN A 41 14.17 2.55 -10.75
C ASN A 41 14.44 4.04 -10.44
N GLY A 42 14.95 4.32 -9.23
CA GLY A 42 15.19 5.69 -8.77
C GLY A 42 16.13 6.50 -9.64
N ILE A 43 17.14 5.86 -10.22
CA ILE A 43 18.14 6.56 -11.05
C ILE A 43 17.50 7.04 -12.35
N ALA A 44 16.67 6.21 -12.99
CA ALA A 44 15.92 6.61 -14.18
C ALA A 44 14.88 7.70 -13.85
N ILE A 45 14.20 7.57 -12.71
CA ILE A 45 13.21 8.56 -12.25
C ILE A 45 13.86 9.93 -12.05
N ASP A 46 15.03 10.02 -11.41
CA ASP A 46 15.73 11.30 -11.20
C ASP A 46 16.06 11.99 -12.54
N VAL A 47 16.45 11.22 -13.56
CA VAL A 47 16.69 11.75 -14.92
C VAL A 47 15.39 12.29 -15.53
N LEU A 48 14.30 11.53 -15.46
CA LEU A 48 12.99 11.94 -16.00
C LEU A 48 12.44 13.18 -15.28
N ILE A 49 12.63 13.26 -13.97
CA ILE A 49 12.29 14.45 -13.17
C ILE A 49 13.08 15.67 -13.65
N ALA A 50 14.40 15.54 -13.77
CA ALA A 50 15.25 16.64 -14.22
C ALA A 50 14.87 17.14 -15.63
N GLN A 51 14.57 16.22 -16.54
CA GLN A 51 14.11 16.55 -17.90
C GLN A 51 12.77 17.28 -17.89
N ALA A 52 11.77 16.77 -17.16
CA ALA A 52 10.47 17.42 -17.05
C ALA A 52 10.60 18.84 -16.48
N LEU A 53 11.38 19.02 -15.42
CA LEU A 53 11.60 20.35 -14.84
C LEU A 53 12.32 21.30 -15.80
N ALA A 54 13.30 20.82 -16.57
CA ALA A 54 13.98 21.62 -17.60
C ALA A 54 13.04 22.07 -18.72
N GLU A 55 11.99 21.31 -19.01
CA GLU A 55 10.92 21.65 -19.95
C GLU A 55 9.83 22.55 -19.35
N GLY A 56 9.97 22.99 -18.09
CA GLY A 56 8.97 23.80 -17.39
C GLY A 56 7.74 23.00 -16.96
N LYS A 57 7.81 21.66 -16.95
CA LYS A 57 6.72 20.78 -16.52
C LYS A 57 6.74 20.63 -14.99
N THR A 58 6.05 21.53 -14.30
CA THR A 58 6.14 21.66 -12.83
C THR A 58 4.92 21.18 -12.05
N ASP A 59 3.77 20.95 -12.72
CA ASP A 59 2.50 20.55 -12.10
C ASP A 59 2.56 19.15 -11.43
N PRO A 60 1.71 18.87 -10.41
CA PRO A 60 1.68 17.59 -9.71
C PRO A 60 1.55 16.33 -10.60
N ARG A 61 0.80 16.40 -11.70
CA ARG A 61 0.64 15.27 -12.66
C ARG A 61 1.96 14.74 -13.20
N TYR A 62 2.99 15.59 -13.31
CA TYR A 62 4.30 15.16 -13.80
C TYR A 62 5.02 14.24 -12.81
N HIS A 63 4.58 14.18 -11.55
CA HIS A 63 5.03 13.16 -10.60
C HIS A 63 4.78 11.74 -11.11
N SER A 64 3.59 11.48 -11.68
CA SER A 64 3.27 10.19 -12.28
C SER A 64 3.96 9.99 -13.62
N LEU A 65 3.97 11.01 -14.48
CA LEU A 65 4.55 10.93 -15.83
C LEU A 65 6.07 10.73 -15.84
N THR A 66 6.77 11.09 -14.76
CA THR A 66 8.22 10.86 -14.60
C THR A 66 8.55 9.55 -13.90
N ARG A 67 7.54 8.76 -13.55
CA ARG A 67 7.64 7.43 -12.94
C ARG A 67 6.80 6.44 -13.72
N PRO A 68 7.04 6.25 -15.02
CA PRO A 68 6.22 5.37 -15.85
C PRO A 68 6.36 3.92 -15.37
N TRP A 69 5.40 3.05 -15.70
CA TRP A 69 5.30 1.71 -15.12
C TRP A 69 6.54 0.84 -15.39
N GLU A 70 7.32 1.14 -16.42
CA GLU A 70 8.59 0.50 -16.74
C GLU A 70 9.58 0.61 -15.58
N THR A 71 9.57 1.72 -14.84
CA THR A 71 10.46 1.92 -13.69
C THR A 71 10.10 1.00 -12.52
N GLU A 72 8.82 0.70 -12.32
CA GLU A 72 8.34 -0.25 -11.32
C GLU A 72 8.58 -1.70 -11.77
N ALA A 73 8.28 -2.01 -13.02
CA ALA A 73 8.44 -3.35 -13.59
C ALA A 73 9.91 -3.79 -13.64
N GLU A 74 10.82 -2.90 -14.08
CA GLU A 74 12.26 -3.17 -14.11
C GLU A 74 12.81 -3.45 -12.72
N ALA A 75 12.54 -2.56 -11.76
CA ALA A 75 13.04 -2.70 -10.39
C ALA A 75 12.45 -3.93 -9.70
N THR A 76 11.18 -4.25 -9.95
CA THR A 76 10.53 -5.47 -9.44
C THR A 76 11.25 -6.72 -9.98
N ASN A 77 11.48 -6.79 -11.30
CA ASN A 77 12.21 -7.89 -11.91
C ASN A 77 13.63 -8.01 -11.34
N ARG A 78 14.36 -6.89 -11.21
CA ARG A 78 15.72 -6.88 -10.69
C ARG A 78 15.77 -7.34 -9.23
N ALA A 79 14.86 -6.89 -8.37
CA ALA A 79 14.74 -7.37 -7.00
C ALA A 79 14.47 -8.89 -6.95
N ILE A 80 13.58 -9.38 -7.82
CA ILE A 80 13.29 -10.82 -7.94
C ILE A 80 14.54 -11.60 -8.36
N MET A 81 15.31 -11.11 -9.34
CA MET A 81 16.55 -11.79 -9.75
C MET A 81 17.56 -11.89 -8.61
N LEU A 82 17.73 -10.82 -7.82
CA LEU A 82 18.60 -10.85 -6.64
C LEU A 82 18.07 -11.81 -5.56
N ALA A 83 16.75 -11.88 -5.37
CA ALA A 83 16.13 -12.84 -4.46
C ALA A 83 16.37 -14.28 -4.93
N ARG A 84 16.23 -14.57 -6.23
CA ARG A 84 16.53 -15.89 -6.82
C ARG A 84 17.99 -16.30 -6.64
N MET A 85 18.94 -15.37 -6.81
CA MET A 85 20.36 -15.63 -6.59
C MET A 85 20.70 -16.07 -5.16
N THR A 86 19.88 -15.65 -4.19
CA THR A 86 20.16 -15.83 -2.76
C THR A 86 19.23 -16.82 -2.07
N GLY A 87 18.09 -17.15 -2.69
CA GLY A 87 17.00 -17.89 -2.06
C GLY A 87 16.21 -17.08 -1.03
N ALA A 88 16.42 -15.76 -0.95
CA ALA A 88 15.76 -14.93 0.04
C ALA A 88 14.28 -14.71 -0.28
N PRO A 89 13.38 -14.71 0.72
CA PRO A 89 11.99 -14.33 0.51
C PRO A 89 11.85 -12.83 0.26
N LEU A 90 11.05 -12.48 -0.74
CA LEU A 90 10.83 -11.11 -1.19
C LEU A 90 9.35 -10.73 -1.11
N TYR A 91 9.09 -9.55 -0.57
CA TYR A 91 7.78 -8.93 -0.49
C TYR A 91 7.82 -7.55 -1.17
N VAL A 92 7.21 -7.42 -2.33
CA VAL A 92 7.14 -6.15 -3.07
C VAL A 92 5.93 -5.37 -2.56
N VAL A 93 6.20 -4.22 -1.94
CA VAL A 93 5.15 -3.39 -1.31
C VAL A 93 4.44 -2.53 -2.35
N HIS A 94 3.23 -2.05 -2.00
CA HIS A 94 2.48 -0.99 -2.68
C HIS A 94 2.55 -1.03 -4.23
N MET A 95 2.42 -2.20 -4.84
CA MET A 95 2.46 -2.40 -6.29
C MET A 95 1.27 -1.71 -6.96
N SER A 96 1.55 -0.97 -8.03
CA SER A 96 0.56 -0.19 -8.77
C SER A 96 0.48 -0.57 -10.25
N ALA A 97 1.55 -1.14 -10.82
CA ALA A 97 1.62 -1.48 -12.23
C ALA A 97 1.34 -2.96 -12.48
N LYS A 98 0.29 -3.27 -13.25
CA LYS A 98 -0.02 -4.63 -13.74
C LYS A 98 1.18 -5.38 -14.33
N GLN A 99 2.10 -4.70 -15.01
CA GLN A 99 3.31 -5.30 -15.59
C GLN A 99 4.28 -5.79 -14.50
N ALA A 100 4.44 -5.03 -13.42
CA ALA A 100 5.25 -5.44 -12.27
C ALA A 100 4.60 -6.64 -11.56
N VAL A 101 3.27 -6.62 -11.39
CA VAL A 101 2.54 -7.73 -10.77
C VAL A 101 2.60 -9.00 -11.63
N LYS A 102 2.54 -8.87 -12.96
CA LYS A 102 2.70 -10.00 -13.88
C LYS A 102 4.06 -10.70 -13.70
N ILE A 103 5.15 -9.95 -13.58
CA ILE A 103 6.48 -10.52 -13.33
C ILE A 103 6.52 -11.26 -11.99
N LEU A 104 5.89 -10.69 -10.96
CA LEU A 104 5.78 -11.32 -9.64
C LEU A 104 4.97 -12.62 -9.72
N GLN A 105 3.82 -12.59 -10.41
CA GLN A 105 2.97 -13.76 -10.63
C GLN A 105 3.73 -14.88 -11.32
N GLU A 106 4.37 -14.62 -12.47
CA GLU A 106 5.13 -15.61 -13.23
C GLU A 106 6.23 -16.25 -12.37
N THR A 107 6.92 -15.44 -11.56
CA THR A 107 7.95 -15.94 -10.65
C THR A 107 7.36 -16.76 -9.49
N ARG A 108 6.19 -16.38 -8.97
CA ARG A 108 5.50 -17.16 -7.93
C ARG A 108 5.04 -18.51 -8.47
N ASP A 109 4.56 -18.56 -9.70
CA ASP A 109 4.12 -19.79 -10.38
C ASP A 109 5.30 -20.75 -10.65
N GLU A 110 6.53 -20.25 -10.75
CA GLU A 110 7.76 -21.06 -10.74
C GLU A 110 8.12 -21.63 -9.34
N GLY A 111 7.38 -21.28 -8.29
CA GLY A 111 7.57 -21.78 -6.92
C GLY A 111 8.48 -20.93 -6.04
N TRP A 112 8.83 -19.71 -6.44
CA TRP A 112 9.64 -18.81 -5.61
C TRP A 112 8.83 -18.10 -4.53
N ASN A 113 9.47 -17.85 -3.38
CA ASN A 113 8.91 -17.09 -2.25
C ASN A 113 8.88 -15.58 -2.53
N VAL A 114 8.08 -15.18 -3.52
CA VAL A 114 7.83 -13.77 -3.89
C VAL A 114 6.37 -13.42 -3.65
N PHE A 115 6.13 -12.29 -3.01
CA PHE A 115 4.80 -11.86 -2.55
C PHE A 115 4.56 -10.39 -2.88
N GLY A 116 3.32 -10.04 -3.23
CA GLY A 116 2.94 -8.67 -3.59
C GLY A 116 1.87 -8.09 -2.69
N GLU A 117 1.98 -6.78 -2.46
CA GLU A 117 0.99 -5.94 -1.77
C GLU A 117 0.48 -4.86 -2.72
N THR A 118 -0.78 -4.46 -2.59
CA THR A 118 -1.26 -3.18 -3.15
C THR A 118 -1.99 -2.35 -2.09
N CYS A 119 -2.51 -1.18 -2.46
CA CYS A 119 -3.18 -0.26 -1.57
C CYS A 119 -4.44 0.32 -2.25
N PRO A 120 -5.48 0.75 -1.49
CA PRO A 120 -6.75 1.22 -2.06
C PRO A 120 -6.58 2.32 -3.11
N GLN A 121 -5.60 3.22 -2.94
CA GLN A 121 -5.35 4.30 -3.90
C GLN A 121 -5.08 3.79 -5.33
N TYR A 122 -4.47 2.60 -5.49
CA TYR A 122 -4.20 2.03 -6.81
C TYR A 122 -5.38 1.25 -7.38
N LEU A 123 -6.43 1.02 -6.59
CA LEU A 123 -7.65 0.33 -7.00
C LEU A 123 -8.74 1.30 -7.45
N TYR A 124 -8.74 2.52 -6.91
CA TYR A 124 -9.81 3.50 -7.08
C TYR A 124 -9.37 4.85 -7.64
N LEU A 125 -8.14 5.29 -7.35
CA LEU A 125 -7.66 6.61 -7.76
C LEU A 125 -6.80 6.51 -9.02
N SER A 126 -6.86 7.54 -9.85
CA SER A 126 -6.25 7.57 -11.19
C SER A 126 -5.47 8.86 -11.43
N LEU A 127 -4.55 8.82 -12.40
CA LEU A 127 -3.83 10.01 -12.86
C LEU A 127 -4.80 11.08 -13.37
N GLU A 128 -5.79 10.69 -14.18
CA GLU A 128 -6.71 11.60 -14.84
C GLU A 128 -7.65 12.28 -13.85
N ASP A 129 -8.28 11.50 -12.96
CA ASP A 129 -9.34 12.01 -12.10
C ASP A 129 -8.78 12.71 -10.85
N HIS A 130 -7.51 12.48 -10.48
CA HIS A 130 -6.94 12.96 -9.22
C HIS A 130 -5.63 13.74 -9.38
N LEU A 131 -4.56 13.12 -9.89
CA LEU A 131 -3.27 13.81 -10.00
C LEU A 131 -3.27 14.95 -11.03
N SER A 132 -4.15 14.90 -12.02
CA SER A 132 -4.29 15.90 -13.09
C SER A 132 -5.32 16.99 -12.77
N GLN A 133 -5.76 17.10 -11.52
CA GLN A 133 -6.62 18.19 -11.08
C GLN A 133 -5.96 19.56 -11.35
N PRO A 134 -6.74 20.60 -11.70
CA PRO A 134 -6.21 21.89 -12.12
C PRO A 134 -5.26 22.54 -11.10
N GLY A 135 -4.21 23.19 -11.60
CA GLY A 135 -3.24 23.89 -10.76
C GLY A 135 -2.49 22.94 -9.83
N PHE A 136 -2.51 23.25 -8.53
CA PHE A 136 -1.79 22.48 -7.51
C PHE A 136 -2.65 21.45 -6.77
N GLU A 137 -3.95 21.37 -7.07
CA GLU A 137 -4.88 20.49 -6.35
C GLU A 137 -4.48 19.00 -6.43
N GLY A 138 -3.86 18.58 -7.54
CA GLY A 138 -3.33 17.23 -7.71
C GLY A 138 -2.29 16.82 -6.65
N ALA A 139 -1.67 17.76 -5.94
CA ALA A 139 -0.68 17.49 -4.90
C ALA A 139 -1.24 16.65 -3.73
N LYS A 140 -2.55 16.71 -3.48
CA LYS A 140 -3.25 15.90 -2.47
C LYS A 140 -3.10 14.39 -2.69
N TRP A 141 -2.85 13.98 -3.93
CA TRP A 141 -2.75 12.57 -4.33
C TRP A 141 -1.34 12.12 -4.75
N VAL A 142 -0.32 12.96 -4.54
CA VAL A 142 1.08 12.60 -4.84
C VAL A 142 1.56 11.53 -3.85
N CYS A 143 1.89 10.34 -4.37
CA CYS A 143 2.52 9.20 -3.69
C CYS A 143 3.47 8.45 -4.65
N SER A 144 4.28 7.52 -4.12
CA SER A 144 5.24 6.73 -4.90
C SER A 144 5.19 5.25 -4.48
N THR A 145 4.87 4.28 -5.34
CA THR A 145 4.59 4.43 -6.78
C THR A 145 3.43 5.39 -7.08
N PRO A 146 3.39 6.05 -8.25
CA PRO A 146 2.35 7.04 -8.53
C PRO A 146 0.99 6.41 -8.83
N LEU A 147 -0.09 7.20 -8.73
CA LEU A 147 -1.36 6.83 -9.34
C LEU A 147 -1.17 6.66 -10.85
N ARG A 148 -1.70 5.56 -11.39
CA ARG A 148 -1.56 5.18 -12.79
C ARG A 148 -2.70 5.73 -13.65
N SER A 149 -2.49 5.75 -14.96
CA SER A 149 -3.55 6.13 -15.90
C SER A 149 -4.70 5.12 -15.86
N LYS A 150 -5.93 5.62 -15.82
CA LYS A 150 -7.13 4.80 -15.98
C LYS A 150 -7.18 4.13 -17.36
N ALA A 151 -6.71 4.83 -18.39
CA ALA A 151 -6.72 4.33 -19.76
C ALA A 151 -5.80 3.11 -19.97
N GLU A 152 -4.81 2.92 -19.11
CA GLU A 152 -3.90 1.77 -19.16
C GLU A 152 -4.49 0.51 -18.49
N GLY A 153 -5.64 0.59 -17.80
CA GLY A 153 -6.34 -0.56 -17.23
C GLY A 153 -5.57 -1.25 -16.09
N HIS A 154 -4.77 -0.51 -15.32
CA HIS A 154 -4.06 -1.08 -14.17
C HIS A 154 -5.00 -1.48 -13.04
N GLN A 155 -6.01 -0.65 -12.73
CA GLN A 155 -6.97 -0.90 -11.65
C GLN A 155 -7.72 -2.23 -11.83
N ASP A 156 -8.21 -2.50 -13.04
CA ASP A 156 -8.94 -3.73 -13.37
C ASP A 156 -8.07 -4.98 -13.17
N GLU A 157 -6.81 -4.92 -13.63
CA GLU A 157 -5.86 -6.02 -13.45
C GLU A 157 -5.45 -6.18 -11.98
N LEU A 158 -5.27 -5.09 -11.21
CA LEU A 158 -5.00 -5.19 -9.77
C LEU A 158 -6.14 -5.86 -9.02
N TRP A 159 -7.41 -5.56 -9.34
CA TRP A 159 -8.55 -6.28 -8.79
C TRP A 159 -8.56 -7.76 -9.15
N LYS A 160 -8.26 -8.09 -10.41
CA LYS A 160 -8.08 -9.47 -10.85
C LYS A 160 -6.97 -10.17 -10.06
N TYR A 161 -5.81 -9.54 -9.90
CA TYR A 161 -4.68 -10.09 -9.14
C TYR A 161 -4.99 -10.28 -7.66
N LEU A 162 -5.81 -9.42 -7.06
CA LEU A 162 -6.34 -9.64 -5.71
C LEU A 162 -7.26 -10.86 -5.66
N ARG A 163 -8.13 -11.03 -6.68
CA ARG A 163 -9.05 -12.17 -6.78
C ARG A 163 -8.33 -13.51 -7.00
N THR A 164 -7.24 -13.52 -7.77
CA THR A 164 -6.42 -14.72 -8.07
C THR A 164 -5.29 -14.94 -7.09
N ASN A 165 -5.19 -14.11 -6.05
CA ASN A 165 -4.16 -14.18 -5.01
C ASN A 165 -2.72 -13.92 -5.48
N ASP A 166 -2.56 -13.30 -6.65
CA ASP A 166 -1.28 -12.79 -7.16
C ASP A 166 -0.82 -11.55 -6.39
N LEU A 167 -1.78 -10.76 -5.93
CA LEU A 167 -1.60 -9.82 -4.83
C LEU A 167 -2.30 -10.40 -3.61
N SER A 168 -1.55 -10.56 -2.51
CA SER A 168 -2.01 -11.32 -1.35
C SER A 168 -2.38 -10.43 -0.16
N VAL A 169 -2.03 -9.14 -0.19
CA VAL A 169 -2.30 -8.20 0.89
C VAL A 169 -2.75 -6.85 0.33
N VAL A 170 -3.72 -6.24 1.00
CA VAL A 170 -4.02 -4.82 0.84
C VAL A 170 -3.66 -4.06 2.10
N SER A 171 -2.72 -3.12 1.99
CA SER A 171 -2.31 -2.20 3.05
C SER A 171 -2.78 -0.78 2.73
N THR A 172 -2.12 0.26 3.26
CA THR A 172 -2.51 1.66 3.01
C THR A 172 -1.39 2.54 2.52
N ASP A 173 -0.14 2.18 2.85
CA ASP A 173 1.01 3.09 2.75
C ASP A 173 0.70 4.47 3.38
N HIS A 174 0.01 4.46 4.52
CA HIS A 174 -0.47 5.68 5.16
C HIS A 174 0.72 6.55 5.62
N CYS A 175 1.00 7.58 4.83
CA CYS A 175 2.03 8.59 5.06
C CYS A 175 1.49 9.97 4.64
N PRO A 176 0.42 10.47 5.28
CA PRO A 176 -0.23 11.68 4.80
C PRO A 176 0.53 12.94 5.24
N PHE A 177 0.42 13.99 4.44
CA PHE A 177 0.95 15.32 4.72
C PHE A 177 -0.15 16.35 4.47
N CYS A 178 -0.36 17.28 5.41
CA CYS A 178 -1.29 18.40 5.24
C CYS A 178 -1.04 19.12 3.91
N PHE A 179 -2.13 19.54 3.27
CA PHE A 179 -2.07 20.30 2.04
C PHE A 179 -1.36 21.63 2.30
N LYS A 180 -1.78 22.32 3.36
CA LYS A 180 -1.12 23.51 3.90
C LYS A 180 0.21 23.17 4.53
N GLU A 181 1.18 24.04 4.31
CA GLU A 181 2.53 24.01 4.90
C GLU A 181 3.42 22.84 4.47
N GLN A 182 2.87 21.65 4.20
CA GLN A 182 3.63 20.45 3.85
C GLN A 182 3.57 20.16 2.35
N LYS A 183 2.39 19.90 1.77
CA LYS A 183 2.29 19.68 0.30
C LYS A 183 2.72 20.92 -0.47
N GLU A 184 2.36 22.12 0.01
CA GLU A 184 2.74 23.42 -0.58
C GLU A 184 4.26 23.65 -0.73
N LEU A 185 5.12 22.87 -0.07
CA LEU A 185 6.57 22.88 -0.30
C LEU A 185 6.95 22.57 -1.76
N GLY A 186 6.07 21.88 -2.49
CA GLY A 186 6.23 21.58 -3.91
C GLY A 186 5.55 22.55 -4.88
N LEU A 187 5.07 23.70 -4.41
CA LEU A 187 4.50 24.72 -5.29
C LEU A 187 5.53 25.13 -6.36
N GLY A 188 5.14 25.00 -7.63
CA GLY A 188 6.03 25.26 -8.78
C GLY A 188 7.13 24.21 -8.99
N ASN A 189 7.13 23.11 -8.25
CA ASN A 189 8.05 21.99 -8.46
C ASN A 189 7.51 20.69 -7.85
N PHE A 190 6.87 19.86 -8.69
CA PHE A 190 6.27 18.60 -8.25
C PHE A 190 7.23 17.66 -7.51
N SER A 191 8.54 17.69 -7.80
CA SER A 191 9.51 16.78 -7.18
C SER A 191 9.78 17.09 -5.71
N LYS A 192 9.36 18.27 -5.24
CA LYS A 192 9.45 18.69 -3.84
C LYS A 192 8.17 18.45 -3.04
N ILE A 193 7.11 17.94 -3.66
CA ILE A 193 5.86 17.60 -2.95
C ILE A 193 6.15 16.38 -2.05
N PRO A 194 5.93 16.46 -0.73
CA PRO A 194 5.99 15.30 0.15
C PRO A 194 5.04 14.19 -0.31
N ASN A 195 5.57 12.98 -0.42
CA ASN A 195 4.89 11.83 -1.03
C ASN A 195 4.10 11.04 0.02
N GLY A 196 2.81 10.86 -0.24
CA GLY A 196 1.95 9.96 0.54
C GLY A 196 0.51 10.43 0.64
N ILE A 197 -0.35 9.47 0.97
CA ILE A 197 -1.83 9.59 1.00
C ILE A 197 -2.35 9.06 2.35
N GLY A 198 -3.41 9.69 2.86
CA GLY A 198 -4.09 9.26 4.08
C GLY A 198 -5.17 8.21 3.80
N THR A 199 -4.92 6.95 4.19
CA THR A 199 -5.89 5.84 3.93
C THR A 199 -6.13 4.91 5.13
N VAL A 200 -5.38 5.02 6.25
CA VAL A 200 -5.37 4.00 7.33
C VAL A 200 -6.76 3.65 7.85
N GLU A 201 -7.60 4.65 8.01
CA GLU A 201 -8.95 4.52 8.55
C GLU A 201 -9.90 3.84 7.57
N HIS A 202 -9.90 4.28 6.32
CA HIS A 202 -10.90 3.89 5.33
C HIS A 202 -10.56 2.57 4.62
N ARG A 203 -9.42 1.94 4.89
CA ARG A 203 -8.98 0.72 4.20
C ARG A 203 -10.04 -0.38 4.23
N MET A 204 -10.64 -0.63 5.39
CA MET A 204 -11.59 -1.74 5.52
C MET A 204 -12.84 -1.50 4.67
N ASP A 205 -13.39 -0.29 4.72
CA ASP A 205 -14.57 0.11 3.94
C ASP A 205 -14.27 0.15 2.44
N LEU A 206 -13.13 0.74 2.03
CA LEU A 206 -12.73 0.80 0.62
C LEU A 206 -12.59 -0.60 0.01
N ILE A 207 -12.03 -1.57 0.74
CA ILE A 207 -11.92 -2.94 0.19
C ILE A 207 -13.24 -3.71 0.30
N TYR A 208 -14.10 -3.38 1.26
CA TYR A 208 -15.47 -3.91 1.30
C TYR A 208 -16.29 -3.45 0.09
N GLN A 209 -16.12 -2.21 -0.38
CA GLN A 209 -16.77 -1.75 -1.62
C GLN A 209 -16.43 -2.65 -2.81
N GLY A 210 -15.22 -3.22 -2.87
CA GLY A 210 -14.85 -4.25 -3.85
C GLY A 210 -15.68 -5.54 -3.76
N VAL A 211 -16.25 -5.88 -2.59
CA VAL A 211 -17.22 -6.97 -2.45
C VAL A 211 -18.56 -6.58 -3.05
N VAL A 212 -19.04 -5.37 -2.73
CA VAL A 212 -20.29 -4.81 -3.27
C VAL A 212 -20.24 -4.72 -4.80
N ASP A 213 -19.10 -4.30 -5.35
CA ASP A 213 -18.85 -4.15 -6.78
C ASP A 213 -18.57 -5.50 -7.49
N GLY A 214 -18.57 -6.63 -6.77
CA GLY A 214 -18.32 -7.97 -7.33
C GLY A 214 -16.87 -8.25 -7.74
N GLN A 215 -15.91 -7.48 -7.24
CA GLN A 215 -14.48 -7.65 -7.51
C GLN A 215 -13.85 -8.78 -6.69
N ILE A 216 -14.30 -8.98 -5.46
CA ILE A 216 -13.82 -10.03 -4.56
C ILE A 216 -14.98 -10.60 -3.72
N THR A 217 -14.80 -11.77 -3.12
CA THR A 217 -15.79 -12.32 -2.17
C THR A 217 -15.60 -11.72 -0.78
N LEU A 218 -16.60 -11.89 0.09
CA LEU A 218 -16.53 -11.45 1.49
C LEU A 218 -15.36 -12.10 2.24
N GLU A 219 -15.11 -13.40 2.02
CA GLU A 219 -14.00 -14.12 2.63
C GLU A 219 -12.66 -13.57 2.14
N ARG A 220 -12.58 -13.21 0.85
CA ARG A 220 -11.37 -12.64 0.27
C ARG A 220 -11.08 -11.24 0.83
N TRP A 221 -12.10 -10.43 1.12
CA TRP A 221 -11.93 -9.16 1.83
C TRP A 221 -11.28 -9.35 3.21
N VAL A 222 -11.79 -10.30 4.00
CA VAL A 222 -11.21 -10.62 5.31
C VAL A 222 -9.77 -11.13 5.15
N GLU A 223 -9.52 -11.99 4.17
CA GLU A 223 -8.22 -12.60 3.93
C GLU A 223 -7.15 -11.55 3.58
N LEU A 224 -7.43 -10.69 2.60
CA LEU A 224 -6.53 -9.63 2.11
C LEU A 224 -6.15 -8.62 3.20
N CYS A 225 -7.09 -8.32 4.10
CA CYS A 225 -6.95 -7.27 5.09
C CYS A 225 -6.41 -7.75 6.45
N SER A 226 -6.54 -9.04 6.78
CA SER A 226 -6.26 -9.55 8.12
C SER A 226 -5.56 -10.91 8.16
N THR A 227 -6.15 -11.95 7.56
CA THR A 227 -5.64 -13.34 7.65
C THR A 227 -4.27 -13.49 7.00
N THR A 228 -4.13 -13.05 5.75
CA THR A 228 -2.88 -13.18 4.99
C THR A 228 -1.77 -12.32 5.57
N PRO A 229 -1.99 -11.03 5.93
CA PRO A 229 -0.99 -10.25 6.67
C PRO A 229 -0.54 -10.93 7.97
N ALA A 230 -1.45 -11.52 8.74
CA ALA A 230 -1.09 -12.21 9.97
C ALA A 230 -0.20 -13.44 9.70
N ARG A 231 -0.47 -14.21 8.65
CA ARG A 231 0.38 -15.35 8.25
C ARG A 231 1.73 -14.90 7.69
N MET A 232 1.71 -13.91 6.80
CA MET A 232 2.88 -13.32 6.15
C MET A 232 3.88 -12.76 7.16
N PHE A 233 3.37 -12.25 8.27
CA PHE A 233 4.19 -11.59 9.27
C PHE A 233 4.29 -12.36 10.59
N GLY A 234 3.97 -13.66 10.61
CA GLY A 234 4.26 -14.55 11.74
C GLY A 234 3.43 -14.26 12.99
N LEU A 235 2.18 -13.84 12.81
CA LEU A 235 1.21 -13.51 13.86
C LEU A 235 -0.05 -14.40 13.83
N TYR A 236 -0.25 -15.19 12.79
CA TYR A 236 -1.38 -16.12 12.73
C TYR A 236 -1.20 -17.26 13.73
N GLY A 237 -2.28 -17.63 14.41
CA GLY A 237 -2.27 -18.32 15.71
C GLY A 237 -2.52 -17.37 16.89
N ARG A 238 -2.49 -16.05 16.62
CA ARG A 238 -2.87 -14.99 17.57
C ARG A 238 -3.73 -13.90 16.93
N LYS A 239 -3.47 -13.53 15.68
CA LYS A 239 -4.22 -12.52 14.90
C LYS A 239 -4.78 -13.12 13.60
N GLY A 240 -5.75 -12.42 12.99
CA GLY A 240 -6.22 -12.73 11.64
C GLY A 240 -7.21 -13.90 11.54
N ALA A 241 -7.87 -14.28 12.64
CA ALA A 241 -8.99 -15.21 12.62
C ALA A 241 -9.89 -15.01 13.85
N ILE A 242 -11.18 -15.38 13.72
CA ILE A 242 -12.12 -15.48 14.83
C ILE A 242 -12.18 -16.94 15.26
N GLN A 243 -11.32 -17.32 16.21
CA GLN A 243 -11.20 -18.69 16.71
C GLN A 243 -10.76 -18.68 18.19
N PRO A 244 -11.14 -19.70 18.99
CA PRO A 244 -10.64 -19.83 20.36
C PRO A 244 -9.10 -19.76 20.42
N GLY A 245 -8.58 -18.96 21.35
CA GLY A 245 -7.14 -18.74 21.55
C GLY A 245 -6.54 -17.55 20.77
N PHE A 246 -7.26 -16.99 19.79
CA PHE A 246 -6.85 -15.76 19.11
C PHE A 246 -7.20 -14.52 19.96
N ASP A 247 -6.46 -13.44 19.78
CA ASP A 247 -6.76 -12.16 20.43
C ASP A 247 -8.13 -11.66 19.94
N ALA A 248 -8.95 -11.15 20.86
CA ALA A 248 -10.26 -10.57 20.55
C ALA A 248 -10.12 -9.17 19.89
N ASP A 249 -9.53 -9.14 18.71
CA ASP A 249 -9.51 -8.01 17.79
C ASP A 249 -10.56 -8.25 16.71
N ILE A 250 -11.73 -7.64 16.88
CA ILE A 250 -12.94 -7.97 16.12
C ILE A 250 -13.57 -6.67 15.61
N VAL A 251 -14.04 -6.69 14.38
CA VAL A 251 -14.87 -5.63 13.81
C VAL A 251 -16.28 -6.19 13.63
N ILE A 252 -17.27 -5.51 14.20
CA ILE A 252 -18.67 -5.69 13.85
C ILE A 252 -18.93 -4.75 12.67
N TYR A 253 -19.29 -5.34 11.54
CA TYR A 253 -19.47 -4.61 10.28
C TYR A 253 -20.94 -4.68 9.88
N ASP A 254 -21.55 -3.52 9.60
CA ASP A 254 -22.90 -3.42 9.06
C ASP A 254 -22.84 -3.34 7.53
N PRO A 255 -23.18 -4.43 6.80
CA PRO A 255 -23.17 -4.43 5.35
C PRO A 255 -24.32 -3.61 4.73
N ALA A 256 -25.35 -3.27 5.50
CA ALA A 256 -26.48 -2.43 5.05
C ALA A 256 -26.29 -0.95 5.44
N GLY A 257 -25.25 -0.64 6.20
CA GLY A 257 -24.86 0.71 6.57
C GLY A 257 -24.31 1.51 5.39
N ARG A 258 -23.97 2.77 5.64
CA ARG A 258 -23.39 3.66 4.64
C ARG A 258 -22.35 4.56 5.29
N THR A 259 -21.18 4.67 4.66
CA THR A 259 -20.08 5.52 5.12
C THR A 259 -19.80 6.59 4.08
N GLU A 260 -19.81 7.85 4.49
CA GLU A 260 -19.43 8.98 3.62
C GLU A 260 -18.13 9.60 4.13
N ILE A 261 -17.08 9.50 3.32
CA ILE A 261 -15.72 9.86 3.72
C ILE A 261 -15.48 11.36 3.52
N GLY A 262 -14.92 12.03 4.54
CA GLY A 262 -14.50 13.43 4.46
C GLY A 262 -14.19 14.05 5.82
N LEU A 263 -13.48 15.20 5.83
CA LEU A 263 -12.99 15.86 7.06
C LEU A 263 -14.06 16.16 8.11
N HIS A 264 -15.27 16.47 7.66
CA HIS A 264 -16.40 16.81 8.54
C HIS A 264 -17.42 15.67 8.65
N LYS A 265 -16.97 14.44 8.38
CA LYS A 265 -17.77 13.21 8.39
C LYS A 265 -17.03 12.12 9.17
N THR A 266 -16.60 11.05 8.50
CA THR A 266 -15.98 9.87 9.13
C THR A 266 -14.46 9.88 9.15
N HIS A 267 -13.81 11.04 8.99
CA HIS A 267 -12.35 11.15 8.90
C HIS A 267 -11.73 11.61 10.23
N HIS A 268 -10.93 10.73 10.85
CA HIS A 268 -10.26 10.96 12.13
C HIS A 268 -8.73 11.12 12.00
N MET A 269 -8.19 11.07 10.78
CA MET A 269 -6.78 11.36 10.55
C MET A 269 -6.50 12.86 10.79
N ASN A 270 -5.36 13.19 11.40
CA ASN A 270 -4.98 14.58 11.70
C ASN A 270 -4.48 15.31 10.44
N MET A 271 -5.44 15.67 9.57
CA MET A 271 -5.21 16.20 8.23
C MET A 271 -6.16 17.37 7.94
N ASP A 272 -5.75 18.25 7.03
CA ASP A 272 -6.52 19.41 6.56
C ASP A 272 -7.24 19.17 5.22
N HIS A 273 -7.15 17.94 4.69
CA HIS A 273 -7.86 17.46 3.52
C HIS A 273 -7.97 15.93 3.58
N SER A 274 -8.93 15.37 2.86
CA SER A 274 -9.02 13.94 2.60
C SER A 274 -8.72 13.64 1.14
N ALA A 275 -7.91 12.62 0.88
CA ALA A 275 -7.72 12.08 -0.48
C ALA A 275 -8.96 11.32 -0.98
N TRP A 276 -9.90 11.04 -0.08
CA TRP A 276 -11.12 10.27 -0.30
C TRP A 276 -12.37 11.14 -0.07
N GLU A 277 -12.22 12.46 -0.14
CA GLU A 277 -13.31 13.41 0.13
C GLU A 277 -14.52 13.15 -0.78
N GLY A 278 -15.70 12.98 -0.18
CA GLY A 278 -16.96 12.74 -0.89
C GLY A 278 -17.16 11.32 -1.39
N VAL A 279 -16.22 10.40 -1.15
CA VAL A 279 -16.42 8.98 -1.47
C VAL A 279 -17.49 8.39 -0.55
N VAL A 280 -18.44 7.69 -1.15
CA VAL A 280 -19.52 6.99 -0.46
C VAL A 280 -19.27 5.49 -0.58
N ILE A 281 -19.34 4.80 0.55
CA ILE A 281 -19.23 3.34 0.65
C ILE A 281 -20.56 2.78 1.13
N ASP A 282 -21.03 1.74 0.45
CA ASP A 282 -22.09 0.87 0.95
C ASP A 282 -21.45 -0.10 1.93
N GLY A 283 -21.74 0.04 3.24
CA GLY A 283 -21.02 -0.63 4.32
C GLY A 283 -20.56 0.34 5.41
N HIS A 284 -20.49 -0.17 6.65
CA HIS A 284 -20.09 0.63 7.81
C HIS A 284 -19.41 -0.20 8.89
N VAL A 285 -18.27 0.29 9.39
CA VAL A 285 -17.67 -0.20 10.64
C VAL A 285 -18.49 0.31 11.83
N ASP A 286 -19.32 -0.56 12.41
CA ASP A 286 -20.20 -0.20 13.54
C ASP A 286 -19.44 -0.21 14.87
N THR A 287 -18.78 -1.33 15.17
CA THR A 287 -18.07 -1.52 16.45
C THR A 287 -16.69 -2.11 16.21
N VAL A 288 -15.67 -1.56 16.87
CA VAL A 288 -14.30 -2.11 16.87
C VAL A 288 -13.93 -2.54 18.28
N ILE A 289 -13.56 -3.81 18.42
CA ILE A 289 -13.08 -4.42 19.65
C ILE A 289 -11.59 -4.68 19.47
N SER A 290 -10.76 -4.20 20.39
CA SER A 290 -9.34 -4.50 20.44
C SER A 290 -8.99 -5.16 21.76
N ARG A 291 -8.47 -6.38 21.69
CA ARG A 291 -8.12 -7.23 22.85
C ARG A 291 -9.29 -7.36 23.85
N GLY A 292 -10.51 -7.53 23.33
CA GLY A 292 -11.72 -7.70 24.12
C GLY A 292 -12.29 -6.41 24.72
N ARG A 293 -11.73 -5.24 24.39
CA ARG A 293 -12.28 -3.93 24.79
C ARG A 293 -12.84 -3.21 23.58
N ILE A 294 -14.07 -2.70 23.70
CA ILE A 294 -14.66 -1.79 22.72
C ILE A 294 -13.82 -0.51 22.68
N VAL A 295 -13.32 -0.17 21.50
CA VAL A 295 -12.52 1.04 21.24
C VAL A 295 -13.19 1.99 20.25
N VAL A 296 -14.15 1.51 19.45
CA VAL A 296 -15.05 2.32 18.63
C VAL A 296 -16.44 1.73 18.76
N GLU A 297 -17.44 2.57 19.02
CA GLU A 297 -18.87 2.22 19.06
C GLU A 297 -19.68 3.50 18.93
N ASN A 298 -20.83 3.45 18.23
CA ASN A 298 -21.70 4.61 17.98
C ASN A 298 -20.97 5.80 17.32
N ASN A 299 -20.03 5.53 16.41
CA ASN A 299 -19.16 6.54 15.77
C ASN A 299 -18.27 7.34 16.73
N GLU A 300 -18.05 6.85 17.96
CA GLU A 300 -17.18 7.49 18.94
C GLU A 300 -15.99 6.61 19.29
N TYR A 301 -14.83 7.24 19.53
CA TYR A 301 -13.63 6.55 19.99
C TYR A 301 -13.58 6.45 21.52
N HIS A 302 -13.60 5.21 22.02
CA HIS A 302 -13.60 4.86 23.46
C HIS A 302 -12.24 4.31 23.96
N GLY A 303 -11.24 4.30 23.08
CA GLY A 303 -9.89 3.82 23.40
C GLY A 303 -9.08 4.81 24.24
N ALA A 304 -7.90 4.37 24.67
CA ALA A 304 -6.97 5.18 25.46
C ALA A 304 -5.53 5.02 24.97
N LYS A 305 -4.74 6.10 25.04
CA LYS A 305 -3.31 6.07 24.74
C LYS A 305 -2.62 5.01 25.62
N GLY A 306 -1.84 4.14 24.99
CA GLY A 306 -1.14 3.05 25.68
C GLY A 306 -1.89 1.71 25.74
N HIS A 307 -3.11 1.61 25.21
CA HIS A 307 -3.83 0.32 25.07
C HIS A 307 -3.09 -0.68 24.15
N GLY A 308 -2.51 -0.18 23.06
CA GLY A 308 -1.74 -1.00 22.11
C GLY A 308 -0.50 -1.64 22.72
N GLN A 309 -0.15 -2.84 22.26
CA GLN A 309 1.04 -3.56 22.71
C GLN A 309 1.91 -3.96 21.52
N PHE A 310 3.22 -3.87 21.69
CA PHE A 310 4.17 -4.42 20.72
C PHE A 310 4.06 -5.95 20.69
N LEU A 311 3.91 -6.51 19.49
CA LEU A 311 3.86 -7.95 19.28
C LEU A 311 5.18 -8.44 18.69
N LYS A 312 5.86 -9.34 19.42
CA LYS A 312 6.95 -10.12 18.85
C LYS A 312 6.35 -11.06 17.79
N ARG A 313 7.01 -11.12 16.64
CA ARG A 313 6.57 -11.86 15.47
C ARG A 313 7.47 -13.06 15.21
N GLY A 314 6.89 -14.13 14.69
CA GLY A 314 7.63 -15.22 14.07
C GLY A 314 8.10 -14.87 12.66
N LEU A 315 8.68 -15.86 11.98
CA LEU A 315 8.91 -15.80 10.54
C LEU A 315 7.59 -15.90 9.77
N SER A 316 7.62 -15.57 8.48
CA SER A 316 6.46 -15.77 7.61
C SER A 316 6.08 -17.25 7.56
N GLN A 317 4.77 -17.53 7.66
CA GLN A 317 4.23 -18.89 7.60
C GLN A 317 3.95 -19.36 6.16
N TYR A 318 4.28 -18.54 5.16
CA TYR A 318 4.24 -18.92 3.74
C TYR A 318 5.61 -19.41 3.23
N LEU A 319 6.67 -19.27 4.02
CA LEU A 319 7.98 -19.76 3.62
C LEU A 319 8.01 -21.28 3.75
N LEU A 320 8.43 -21.92 2.66
CA LEU A 320 8.81 -23.33 2.61
C LEU A 320 10.22 -23.51 3.17
#